data_AF-A0A9X4HD29-F1
#
_entry.id   AF-A0A9X4HD29-F1
#
_cell.length_a   1.000
_cell.length_b   1.000
_cell.length_c   1.000
_cell.angle_alpha   90.00
_cell.angle_beta   90.00
_cell.angle_gamma   90.00
#
_symmetry.space_group_name_H-M   'P 1'
#
loop_
_entity.id
_entity.type
_entity.pdbx_description
1 polymer ?
#
loop_
_entity_poly.entity_id
_entity_poly.type
_entity_poly.pdbx_seq_one_letter_code
_entity_poly.pdbx_strand_id
1 'polypeptide(L)'
;MNQKRTRIPLPHPPPYRPSRVTYWLTVLVAVLMAFAISASIWMLIDSWVTGSITTNNRGPRSTYTLALQPRRFWIEFVWQSIGTVFLLVIGVFGLWAYRKAQESVEKPKGKRTKR
;
A
#
# COMPACT_ATOMS: atom_id res chain seq x y z
N MET A 1 5.64 37.25 -46.27
CA MET A 1 4.64 37.03 -45.19
C MET A 1 5.26 36.12 -44.13
N ASN A 2 5.46 36.59 -42.90
CA ASN A 2 6.27 35.89 -41.89
C ASN A 2 5.40 35.03 -40.96
N GLN A 3 5.33 33.73 -41.25
CA GLN A 3 4.50 32.72 -40.57
C GLN A 3 4.90 32.49 -39.09
N LYS A 4 6.01 33.07 -38.62
CA LYS A 4 6.44 32.97 -37.22
C LYS A 4 5.66 33.90 -36.28
N ARG A 5 4.96 34.92 -36.80
CA ARG A 5 4.27 35.95 -35.98
C ARG A 5 2.87 35.53 -35.49
N THR A 6 2.35 34.39 -35.93
CA THR A 6 1.00 33.88 -35.62
C THR A 6 1.00 32.54 -34.88
N ARG A 7 2.07 32.22 -34.13
CA ARG A 7 2.03 31.07 -33.22
C ARG A 7 1.27 31.45 -31.95
N ILE A 8 -0.05 31.31 -32.00
CA ILE A 8 -0.88 31.31 -30.79
C ILE A 8 -0.40 30.10 -29.96
N PRO A 9 0.10 30.31 -28.72
CA PRO A 9 0.49 29.19 -27.88
C PRO A 9 -0.74 28.30 -27.65
N LEU A 10 -0.63 27.02 -27.99
CA LEU A 10 -1.70 26.07 -27.73
C LEU A 10 -1.98 26.05 -26.23
N PRO A 11 -3.27 26.00 -25.82
CA PRO A 11 -3.60 25.84 -24.41
C PRO A 11 -3.00 24.52 -23.92
N HIS A 12 -2.09 24.63 -22.96
CA HIS A 12 -1.62 23.51 -22.16
C HIS A 12 -2.81 22.71 -21.61
N PRO A 13 -2.78 21.37 -21.68
CA PRO A 13 -3.86 20.53 -21.19
C PRO A 13 -4.08 20.78 -19.69
N PRO A 14 -5.33 20.68 -19.21
CA PRO A 14 -5.62 20.84 -17.79
C PRO A 14 -4.81 19.80 -16.99
N PRO A 15 -4.29 20.18 -15.81
CA PRO A 15 -3.60 19.23 -14.95
C PRO A 15 -4.51 18.06 -14.61
N TYR A 16 -3.97 16.85 -14.65
CA TYR A 16 -4.72 15.63 -14.32
C TYR A 16 -5.33 15.75 -12.92
N ARG A 17 -6.63 15.52 -12.83
CA ARG A 17 -7.35 15.44 -11.56
C ARG A 17 -7.90 14.02 -11.41
N PRO A 18 -7.56 13.30 -10.32
CA PRO A 18 -8.17 12.00 -10.08
C PRO A 18 -9.68 12.18 -9.90
N SER A 19 -10.45 11.23 -10.44
CA SER A 19 -11.90 11.21 -10.23
C SER A 19 -12.22 10.97 -8.75
N ARG A 20 -13.39 11.43 -8.28
CA ARG A 20 -13.84 11.16 -6.90
C ARG A 20 -13.86 9.66 -6.58
N VAL A 21 -14.26 8.85 -7.56
CA VAL A 21 -14.30 7.38 -7.45
C VAL A 21 -12.89 6.84 -7.23
N THR A 22 -11.92 7.25 -8.06
CA THR A 22 -10.52 6.84 -7.92
C THR A 22 -9.97 7.20 -6.55
N TYR A 23 -10.24 8.42 -6.06
CA TYR A 23 -9.83 8.86 -4.73
C TYR A 23 -10.39 7.96 -3.62
N TRP A 24 -11.71 7.75 -3.58
CA TRP A 24 -12.34 6.90 -2.56
C TRP A 24 -11.87 5.45 -2.64
N LEU A 25 -11.61 4.94 -3.85
CA LEU A 25 -11.08 3.58 -4.05
C LEU A 25 -9.66 3.47 -3.49
N THR A 26 -8.79 4.47 -3.69
CA THR A 26 -7.46 4.49 -3.06
C THR A 26 -7.53 4.54 -1.54
N VAL A 27 -8.45 5.33 -0.97
CA VAL A 27 -8.68 5.37 0.49
C VAL A 27 -9.16 4.02 1.00
N LEU A 28 -10.12 3.39 0.33
CA LEU A 28 -10.62 2.07 0.70
C LEU A 28 -9.50 1.02 0.70
N VAL A 29 -8.67 1.00 -0.35
CA VAL A 29 -7.50 0.10 -0.42
C VAL A 29 -6.54 0.34 0.74
N ALA A 30 -6.26 1.60 1.08
CA ALA A 30 -5.40 1.94 2.22
C ALA A 30 -5.97 1.44 3.56
N VAL A 31 -7.28 1.61 3.78
CA VAL A 31 -7.97 1.11 4.98
C VAL A 31 -7.93 -0.42 5.05
N LEU A 32 -8.21 -1.11 3.93
CA LEU A 32 -8.17 -2.57 3.87
C LEU A 32 -6.75 -3.11 4.12
N MET A 33 -5.73 -2.45 3.57
CA MET A 33 -4.33 -2.80 3.83
C MET A 33 -3.97 -2.61 5.32
N ALA A 34 -4.35 -1.48 5.92
CA ALA A 34 -4.10 -1.23 7.34
C ALA A 34 -4.79 -2.27 8.24
N PHE A 35 -6.03 -2.62 7.91
CA PHE A 35 -6.77 -3.67 8.59
C PHE A 35 -6.09 -5.04 8.45
N ALA A 36 -5.69 -5.41 7.23
CA ALA A 36 -5.01 -6.68 6.96
C ALA A 36 -3.67 -6.80 7.70
N ILE A 37 -2.88 -5.73 7.73
CA ILE A 37 -1.63 -5.66 8.49
C ILE A 37 -1.91 -5.83 9.98
N SER A 38 -2.88 -5.09 10.53
CA SER A 38 -3.21 -5.12 11.96
C SER A 38 -3.72 -6.50 12.38
N ALA A 39 -4.61 -7.11 11.60
CA ALA A 39 -5.11 -8.46 11.84
C ALA A 39 -4.00 -9.51 11.77
N SER A 40 -3.08 -9.38 10.81
CA SER A 40 -1.94 -10.28 10.67
C SER A 40 -0.97 -10.18 11.85
N ILE A 41 -0.65 -8.96 12.30
CA ILE A 41 0.17 -8.74 13.51
C ILE A 41 -0.53 -9.34 14.74
N TRP A 42 -1.83 -9.11 14.88
CA TRP A 42 -2.60 -9.65 16.00
C TRP A 42 -2.57 -11.18 16.03
N MET A 43 -2.76 -11.84 14.88
CA MET A 43 -2.66 -13.30 14.78
C MET A 43 -1.27 -13.84 15.13
N LEU A 44 -0.20 -13.14 14.76
CA LEU A 44 1.17 -13.51 15.14
C LEU A 44 1.37 -13.40 16.66
N ILE A 45 0.90 -12.31 17.28
CA ILE A 45 0.98 -12.13 18.73
C ILE A 45 0.18 -13.21 19.45
N ASP A 46 -1.05 -13.47 19.02
CA ASP A 46 -1.91 -14.51 19.60
C ASP A 46 -1.28 -15.91 19.46
N SER A 47 -0.71 -16.23 18.30
CA SER A 47 -0.02 -17.50 18.05
C SER A 47 1.24 -17.65 18.89
N TRP A 48 1.95 -16.55 19.14
CA TRP A 48 3.13 -16.53 20.01
C TRP A 48 2.76 -16.76 21.48
N VAL A 49 1.71 -16.09 21.97
CA VAL A 49 1.24 -16.22 23.36
C VAL A 49 0.64 -17.59 23.62
N THR A 50 -0.20 -18.08 22.71
CA THR A 50 -0.90 -19.37 22.85
C THR A 50 0.02 -20.55 22.51
N GLY A 51 1.14 -20.31 21.82
CA GLY A 51 2.04 -21.35 21.34
C GLY A 51 1.36 -22.31 20.36
N SER A 52 0.29 -21.86 19.69
CA SER A 52 -0.46 -22.65 18.72
C SER A 52 -0.78 -21.81 17.50
N ILE A 53 -0.61 -22.39 16.32
CA ILE A 53 -0.87 -21.73 15.05
C ILE A 53 -1.86 -22.57 14.26
N THR A 54 -3.00 -21.98 13.93
CA THR A 54 -4.04 -22.62 13.11
C THR A 54 -3.86 -22.21 11.67
N THR A 55 -3.46 -23.13 10.80
CA THR A 55 -3.42 -22.86 9.36
C THR A 55 -4.79 -23.13 8.74
N ASN A 56 -5.29 -22.17 7.95
CA ASN A 56 -6.56 -22.29 7.23
C ASN A 56 -6.35 -22.42 5.71
N ASN A 57 -5.13 -22.79 5.28
CA ASN A 57 -4.79 -22.93 3.87
C ASN A 57 -5.28 -24.27 3.33
N ARG A 58 -6.32 -24.22 2.48
CA ARG A 58 -6.83 -25.28 1.57
C ARG A 58 -6.47 -26.71 2.00
N GLY A 59 -7.11 -27.18 3.07
CA GLY A 59 -6.95 -28.52 3.61
C GLY A 59 -7.67 -28.67 4.95
N PRO A 60 -7.65 -29.87 5.56
CA PRO A 60 -8.17 -30.06 6.92
C PRO A 60 -7.46 -29.10 7.88
N ARG A 61 -8.25 -28.38 8.67
CA ARG A 61 -7.77 -27.41 9.65
C ARG A 61 -6.75 -28.07 10.57
N SER A 62 -5.48 -27.70 10.41
CA SER A 62 -4.37 -28.29 11.14
C SER A 62 -3.88 -27.28 12.17
N THR A 63 -3.98 -27.65 13.44
CA THR A 63 -3.48 -26.86 14.56
C THR A 63 -2.12 -27.40 14.97
N TYR A 64 -1.07 -26.61 14.78
CA TYR A 64 0.27 -26.98 15.23
C TYR A 64 0.53 -26.31 16.57
N THR A 65 0.93 -27.11 17.58
CA THR A 65 1.28 -26.59 18.89
C THR A 65 2.79 -26.70 19.12
N LEU A 66 3.33 -25.75 19.89
CA LEU A 66 4.74 -25.70 20.25
C LEU A 66 5.17 -26.95 21.04
N ALA A 67 4.27 -27.48 21.89
CA ALA A 67 4.53 -28.63 22.74
C ALA A 67 4.64 -29.96 21.97
N LEU A 68 3.84 -30.15 20.92
CA LEU A 68 3.83 -31.41 20.15
C LEU A 68 4.69 -31.34 18.90
N GLN A 69 4.77 -30.18 18.22
CA GLN A 69 5.40 -30.04 16.91
C GLN A 69 6.17 -28.72 16.77
N PRO A 70 7.23 -28.50 17.58
CA PRO A 70 7.93 -27.21 17.66
C PRO A 70 8.52 -26.78 16.32
N ARG A 71 9.12 -27.72 15.57
CA ARG A 71 9.74 -27.41 14.28
C ARG A 71 8.72 -26.93 13.22
N ARG A 72 7.53 -27.53 13.19
CA ARG A 72 6.46 -27.13 12.26
C ARG A 72 5.81 -25.82 12.67
N PHE A 73 5.62 -25.60 13.97
CA PHE A 73 5.15 -24.32 14.52
C PHE A 73 6.05 -23.17 14.06
N TRP A 74 7.37 -23.28 14.23
CA TRP A 74 8.31 -22.23 13.82
C TRP A 74 8.34 -21.99 12.31
N ILE A 75 8.25 -23.04 11.49
CA ILE A 75 8.20 -22.88 10.03
C ILE A 75 6.96 -22.08 9.62
N GLU A 76 5.79 -22.45 10.12
CA GLU A 76 4.54 -21.77 9.78
C GLU A 76 4.52 -20.33 10.32
N PHE A 77 5.03 -20.12 11.53
CA PHE A 77 5.14 -18.81 12.14
C PHE A 77 6.04 -17.87 11.33
N VAL A 78 7.22 -18.35 10.91
CA VAL A 78 8.14 -17.58 10.06
C VAL A 78 7.51 -17.32 8.70
N TRP A 79 6.83 -18.31 8.11
CA TRP A 79 6.16 -18.15 6.83
C TRP A 79 5.06 -17.08 6.86
N GLN A 80 4.22 -17.09 7.90
CA GLN A 80 3.20 -16.05 8.10
C GLN A 80 3.85 -14.68 8.35
N SER A 81 4.93 -14.62 9.13
CA SER A 81 5.68 -13.38 9.38
C SER A 81 6.25 -12.77 8.10
N ILE A 82 6.73 -13.58 7.15
CA ILE A 82 7.21 -13.08 5.85
C ILE A 82 6.06 -12.39 5.09
N GLY A 83 4.86 -12.98 5.11
CA GLY A 83 3.66 -12.38 4.51
C GLY A 83 3.31 -11.01 5.13
N THR A 84 3.37 -10.90 6.45
CA THR A 84 3.13 -9.64 7.16
C THR A 84 4.16 -8.57 6.80
N VAL A 85 5.45 -8.94 6.75
CA VAL A 85 6.53 -8.03 6.36
C VAL A 85 6.33 -7.55 4.92
N PHE A 86 5.95 -8.45 4.02
CA PHE A 86 5.67 -8.09 2.63
C PHE A 86 4.50 -7.08 2.50
N LEU A 87 3.42 -7.28 3.27
CA LEU A 87 2.31 -6.32 3.33
C LEU A 87 2.75 -4.94 3.86
N LEU A 88 3.60 -4.92 4.89
CA LEU A 88 4.17 -3.68 5.42
C LEU A 88 5.02 -2.96 4.37
N VAL A 89 5.87 -3.68 3.64
CA VAL A 89 6.70 -3.12 2.56
C VAL A 89 5.82 -2.51 1.46
N ILE A 90 4.75 -3.21 1.04
CA ILE A 90 3.80 -2.68 0.05
C ILE A 90 3.12 -1.41 0.59
N GLY A 91 2.69 -1.41 1.85
CA GLY A 91 2.06 -0.26 2.48
C GLY A 91 2.97 0.97 2.52
N VAL A 92 4.23 0.79 2.95
CA VAL A 92 5.25 1.84 3.00
C VAL A 92 5.59 2.34 1.60
N PHE A 93 5.79 1.42 0.64
CA PHE A 93 6.10 1.78 -0.75
C PHE A 93 4.94 2.55 -1.40
N GLY A 94 3.69 2.12 -1.16
CA GLY A 94 2.49 2.82 -1.62
C GLY A 94 2.39 4.24 -1.05
N LEU A 95 2.64 4.41 0.25
CA LEU A 95 2.67 5.72 0.88
C LEU A 95 3.80 6.60 0.31
N TRP A 96 4.99 6.05 0.12
CA TRP A 96 6.12 6.76 -0.47
C TRP A 96 5.84 7.22 -1.90
N ALA A 97 5.30 6.33 -2.74
CA ALA A 97 4.91 6.64 -4.12
C ALA A 97 3.79 7.70 -4.15
N TYR A 98 2.80 7.60 -3.26
CA TYR A 98 1.73 8.60 -3.13
C TYR A 98 2.30 9.99 -2.77
N ARG A 99 3.22 10.06 -1.81
CA ARG A 99 3.89 11.32 -1.43
C ARG A 99 4.68 11.90 -2.60
N LYS A 100 5.46 11.07 -3.31
CA LYS A 100 6.22 11.50 -4.50
C LYS A 100 5.32 12.01 -5.62
N ALA A 101 4.17 11.38 -5.85
CA ALA A 101 3.18 11.82 -6.83
C ALA A 101 2.57 13.17 -6.43
N GLN A 102 2.19 13.37 -5.17
CA GLN A 102 1.67 14.65 -4.67
C GLN A 102 2.69 15.80 -4.77
N GLU A 103 3.96 15.55 -4.44
CA GLU A 103 5.06 16.54 -4.59
C GLU A 103 5.20 17.06 -6.03
N SER A 104 4.91 16.22 -7.03
CA SER A 104 4.96 16.62 -8.45
C SER A 104 3.78 17.50 -8.89
N VAL A 105 2.63 17.38 -8.22
CA VAL A 105 1.42 18.18 -8.48
C VAL A 105 1.50 19.54 -7.77
N GLU A 106 2.12 19.59 -6.60
CA GLU A 106 2.31 20.79 -5.77
C GLU A 106 3.41 21.75 -6.24
N LYS A 107 3.98 21.59 -7.44
CA LYS A 107 4.76 22.67 -8.08
C LYS A 107 3.82 23.51 -8.95
N PRO A 108 3.06 24.49 -8.42
CA PRO A 108 2.53 25.54 -9.26
C PRO A 108 3.75 26.32 -9.74
N LYS A 109 4.14 26.12 -11.00
CA LYS A 109 5.12 26.97 -11.66
C LYS A 109 4.52 28.37 -11.66
N GLY A 110 4.91 29.16 -10.66
CA GLY A 110 4.32 30.45 -10.35
C GLY A 110 4.24 31.32 -11.59
N LYS A 111 3.04 31.78 -11.91
CA LYS A 111 2.89 32.95 -12.76
C LYS A 111 3.57 34.10 -12.04
N ARG A 112 4.81 34.38 -12.44
CA ARG A 112 5.53 35.60 -12.10
C ARG A 112 4.74 36.75 -12.73
N THR A 113 3.83 37.32 -11.97
CA THR A 113 3.18 38.59 -12.30
C THR A 113 4.28 39.64 -12.41
N LYS A 114 4.62 40.04 -13.63
CA LYS A 114 5.40 41.27 -13.88
C LYS A 114 4.49 42.44 -13.53
N ARG A 115 4.82 43.15 -12.44
CA ARG A 115 4.60 44.60 -12.35
C ARG A 115 5.89 45.27 -12.76
#